data_AF-A0A3B1DTW5-F1
#
_entry.id   AF-A0A3B1DTW5-F1
#
_cell.length_a   1.000
_cell.length_b   1.000
_cell.length_c   1.000
_cell.angle_alpha   90.00
_cell.angle_beta   90.00
_cell.angle_gamma   90.00
#
_symmetry.space_group_name_H-M   'P 1'
#
loop_
_entity.id
_entity.type
_entity.pdbx_description
1 polymer ?
#
loop_
_entity_poly.entity_id
_entity_poly.type
_entity_poly.pdbx_seq_one_letter_code
_entity_poly.pdbx_strand_id
1 'polypeptide(L)'
;MSFSFATTAASVRRAFSLVEVLVAVFVLALGLLGLGAVFPAVLRQQRIATETTQGLSAQNAVAPILASNANFRPGGRGWAALKQYVIDNQASNGDWVAVEPEQKVQDHLGSYILPPASSDPDPTDIYLPLAQRLYPLPLSTSGEPKFVWDIVARLSGNPLSPNYPDDSPILVAIFLRPIDTGIKNSFRQGANEPTRYSLTSTLIGDPNTPGQPSLKFRRNPISVDRSGAPTFDGQRRRGSQYSTPIIVNITGPGTGNGPQNLMVIDDMVSAKTNKDVATLLLAVRGQRFLDSRGYMYTVTKVNDIAGRARTMNFDPPIVEEDTNGDGVFNDSDFNPIIFLPRSTPIKPYIFTADPITP
;
A
#
# COMPACT_ATOMS: atom_id res chain seq x y z
N MET A 1 -7.23 -95.37 30.60
CA MET A 1 -6.49 -94.14 30.24
C MET A 1 -7.25 -93.48 29.09
N SER A 2 -7.96 -92.38 29.36
CA SER A 2 -8.80 -91.69 28.37
C SER A 2 -8.11 -90.39 27.98
N PHE A 3 -7.65 -90.27 26.74
CA PHE A 3 -7.00 -89.07 26.22
C PHE A 3 -8.06 -88.11 25.68
N SER A 4 -8.30 -87.03 26.43
CA SER A 4 -9.17 -85.92 26.02
C SER A 4 -8.41 -85.01 25.06
N PHE A 5 -8.70 -85.11 23.76
CA PHE A 5 -8.14 -84.22 22.75
C PHE A 5 -8.85 -82.86 22.81
N ALA A 6 -8.18 -81.85 23.38
CA ALA A 6 -8.63 -80.47 23.31
C ALA A 6 -8.55 -79.99 21.86
N THR A 7 -9.70 -79.79 21.23
CA THR A 7 -9.81 -79.25 19.87
C THR A 7 -9.54 -77.75 19.92
N THR A 8 -8.31 -77.33 19.61
CA THR A 8 -7.97 -75.92 19.49
C THR A 8 -8.69 -75.35 18.27
N ALA A 9 -9.78 -74.62 18.50
CA ALA A 9 -10.52 -73.95 17.42
C ALA A 9 -9.59 -72.96 16.71
N ALA A 10 -9.25 -73.28 15.46
CA ALA A 10 -8.44 -72.40 14.63
C ALA A 10 -9.21 -71.09 14.39
N SER A 11 -8.75 -70.01 15.03
CA SER A 11 -9.24 -68.65 14.78
C SER A 11 -8.99 -68.32 13.31
N VAL A 12 -10.03 -68.40 12.49
CA VAL A 12 -10.01 -67.95 11.09
C VAL A 12 -9.70 -66.46 11.09
N ARG A 13 -8.43 -66.10 10.86
CA ARG A 13 -8.04 -64.71 10.62
C ARG A 13 -8.65 -64.31 9.28
N ARG A 14 -9.71 -63.49 9.33
CA ARG A 14 -10.30 -62.88 8.14
C ARG A 14 -9.25 -61.94 7.54
N ALA A 15 -8.75 -62.28 6.36
CA ALA A 15 -7.92 -61.39 5.57
C ALA A 15 -8.79 -60.29 4.95
N PHE A 16 -8.27 -59.07 4.89
CA PHE A 16 -8.93 -57.94 4.23
C PHE A 16 -9.14 -58.24 2.74
N SER A 17 -10.34 -57.96 2.23
CA SER A 17 -10.61 -58.13 0.80
C SER A 17 -9.87 -57.07 -0.02
N LEU A 18 -9.51 -57.40 -1.28
CA LEU A 18 -8.90 -56.44 -2.20
C LEU A 18 -9.76 -55.19 -2.39
N VAL A 19 -11.08 -55.37 -2.42
CA VAL A 19 -12.05 -54.26 -2.51
C VAL A 19 -11.94 -53.33 -1.31
N GLU A 20 -11.80 -53.89 -0.10
CA GLU A 20 -11.69 -53.11 1.14
C GLU A 20 -10.41 -52.27 1.19
N VAL A 21 -9.28 -52.84 0.76
CA VAL A 21 -8.02 -52.10 0.62
C VAL A 21 -8.15 -50.98 -0.41
N LEU A 22 -8.80 -51.26 -1.55
CA LEU A 22 -8.98 -50.27 -2.62
C LEU A 22 -9.88 -49.11 -2.18
N VAL A 23 -10.96 -49.40 -1.44
CA VAL A 23 -11.82 -48.37 -0.83
C VAL A 23 -11.03 -47.55 0.20
N ALA A 24 -10.21 -48.18 1.04
CA ALA A 24 -9.39 -47.47 2.01
C ALA A 24 -8.39 -46.51 1.33
N VAL A 25 -7.71 -46.95 0.27
CA VAL A 25 -6.80 -46.11 -0.53
C VAL A 25 -7.56 -44.95 -1.20
N PHE A 26 -8.75 -45.21 -1.73
CA PHE A 26 -9.58 -44.17 -2.35
C PHE A 26 -10.01 -43.10 -1.35
N VAL A 27 -10.47 -43.50 -0.16
CA VAL A 27 -10.85 -42.56 0.91
C VAL A 27 -9.63 -41.76 1.39
N LEU A 28 -8.48 -42.40 1.55
CA LEU A 28 -7.23 -41.72 1.91
C LEU A 28 -6.83 -40.70 0.84
N ALA A 29 -6.90 -41.05 -0.44
CA ALA A 29 -6.57 -40.15 -1.54
C ALA A 29 -7.50 -38.94 -1.59
N LEU A 30 -8.81 -39.13 -1.38
CA LEU A 30 -9.77 -38.03 -1.26
C LEU A 30 -9.49 -37.14 -0.05
N GLY A 31 -9.14 -37.72 1.10
CA GLY A 31 -8.76 -36.96 2.29
C GLY A 31 -7.50 -36.11 2.08
N LEU A 32 -6.47 -36.66 1.46
CA LEU A 32 -5.25 -35.94 1.11
C LEU A 32 -5.50 -34.84 0.06
N LEU A 33 -6.40 -35.08 -0.90
CA LEU A 33 -6.82 -34.08 -1.88
C LEU A 33 -7.57 -32.92 -1.20
N GLY A 34 -8.48 -33.21 -0.27
CA GLY A 34 -9.17 -32.20 0.53
C GLY A 34 -8.21 -31.34 1.34
N LEU A 35 -7.20 -31.96 1.97
CA LEU A 35 -6.18 -31.24 2.73
C LEU A 35 -5.31 -30.35 1.81
N GLY A 36 -4.98 -30.84 0.62
CA GLY A 36 -4.31 -30.05 -0.43
C GLY A 36 -5.06 -28.78 -0.83
N ALA A 37 -6.39 -28.82 -0.85
CA ALA A 37 -7.24 -27.68 -1.21
C ALA A 37 -7.27 -26.56 -0.14
N VAL A 38 -7.04 -26.89 1.13
CA VAL A 38 -7.12 -25.92 2.24
C VAL A 38 -5.82 -25.13 2.43
N PHE A 39 -4.67 -25.72 2.06
CA PHE A 39 -3.36 -25.09 2.28
C PHE A 39 -3.21 -23.68 1.67
N PRO A 40 -3.60 -23.39 0.42
CA PRO A 40 -3.43 -22.06 -0.15
C PRO A 40 -4.20 -20.98 0.61
N ALA A 41 -5.39 -21.31 1.12
CA ALA A 41 -6.20 -20.39 1.92
C ALA A 41 -5.51 -20.07 3.26
N VAL A 42 -4.98 -21.08 3.94
CA VAL A 42 -4.24 -20.92 5.19
C VAL A 42 -2.98 -20.09 4.99
N LEU A 43 -2.19 -20.36 3.96
CA LEU A 43 -0.99 -19.58 3.64
C LEU A 43 -1.33 -18.11 3.36
N ARG A 44 -2.43 -17.84 2.64
CA ARG A 44 -2.92 -16.48 2.41
C ARG A 44 -3.31 -15.80 3.73
N GLN A 45 -4.05 -16.48 4.60
CA GLN A 45 -4.46 -15.94 5.90
C GLN A 45 -3.27 -15.66 6.81
N GLN A 46 -2.33 -16.60 6.93
CA GLN A 46 -1.10 -16.42 7.71
C GLN A 46 -0.27 -15.26 7.20
N ARG A 47 -0.16 -15.12 5.87
CA ARG A 47 0.53 -14.00 5.25
C ARG A 47 -0.14 -12.67 5.59
N ILE A 48 -1.45 -12.56 5.45
CA ILE A 48 -2.21 -11.34 5.79
C ILE A 48 -2.03 -11.00 7.27
N ALA A 49 -2.13 -12.00 8.17
CA ALA A 49 -1.94 -11.80 9.60
C ALA A 49 -0.52 -11.31 9.94
N THR A 50 0.50 -11.90 9.30
CA THR A 50 1.90 -11.49 9.45
C THR A 50 2.13 -10.08 8.94
N GLU A 51 1.66 -9.76 7.72
CA GLU A 51 1.79 -8.43 7.12
C GLU A 51 1.07 -7.37 7.95
N THR A 52 -0.11 -7.70 8.51
CA THR A 52 -0.86 -6.80 9.41
C THR A 52 -0.08 -6.53 10.68
N THR A 53 0.43 -7.58 11.34
CA THR A 53 1.16 -7.44 12.61
C THR A 53 2.45 -6.65 12.42
N GLN A 54 3.25 -6.99 11.40
CA GLN A 54 4.48 -6.25 11.10
C GLN A 54 4.19 -4.83 10.63
N GLY A 55 3.10 -4.64 9.90
CA GLY A 55 2.64 -3.34 9.44
C GLY A 55 2.25 -2.40 10.58
N LEU A 56 1.57 -2.89 11.62
CA LEU A 56 1.27 -2.12 12.82
C LEU A 56 2.54 -1.71 13.57
N SER A 57 3.52 -2.62 13.70
CA SER A 57 4.82 -2.28 14.29
C SER A 57 5.56 -1.22 13.46
N ALA A 58 5.51 -1.33 12.13
CA ALA A 58 6.07 -0.37 11.22
C ALA A 58 5.41 1.01 11.36
N GLN A 59 4.08 1.04 11.47
CA GLN A 59 3.28 2.25 11.69
C GLN A 59 3.69 2.99 12.96
N ASN A 60 3.79 2.26 14.07
CA ASN A 60 4.20 2.83 15.36
C ASN A 60 5.66 3.33 15.33
N ALA A 61 6.49 2.83 14.41
CA ALA A 61 7.87 3.29 14.25
C ALA A 61 7.99 4.55 13.38
N VAL A 62 7.01 4.90 12.55
CA VAL A 62 7.14 6.06 11.66
C VAL A 62 7.14 7.38 12.44
N ALA A 63 6.25 7.52 13.43
CA ALA A 63 6.18 8.72 14.27
C ALA A 63 7.53 9.06 14.95
N PRO A 64 8.21 8.12 15.66
CA PRO A 64 9.51 8.41 16.24
C PRO A 64 10.60 8.63 15.19
N ILE A 65 10.54 7.98 14.02
CA ILE A 65 11.48 8.25 12.91
C ILE A 65 11.34 9.71 12.45
N LEU A 66 10.11 10.18 12.23
CA LEU A 66 9.84 11.57 11.85
C LEU A 66 10.27 12.54 12.95
N ALA A 67 9.91 12.27 14.22
CA ALA A 67 10.30 13.11 15.35
C ALA A 67 11.83 13.18 15.56
N SER A 68 12.56 12.11 15.23
CA SER A 68 14.03 12.08 15.30
C SER A 68 14.69 12.84 14.14
N ASN A 69 13.97 13.09 13.04
CA ASN A 69 14.48 13.85 11.92
C ASN A 69 14.46 15.35 12.27
N ALA A 70 15.61 16.01 12.20
CA ALA A 70 15.76 17.42 12.57
C ALA A 70 14.84 18.37 11.78
N ASN A 71 14.40 17.97 10.59
CA ASN A 71 13.45 18.73 9.79
C ASN A 71 12.00 18.55 10.28
N PHE A 72 11.62 17.38 10.81
CA PHE A 72 10.24 17.06 11.19
C PHE A 72 9.99 17.01 12.71
N ARG A 73 10.92 17.48 13.53
CA ARG A 73 10.66 17.79 14.95
C ARG A 73 9.79 19.05 15.08
N PRO A 74 9.13 19.28 16.24
CA PRO A 74 8.48 20.56 16.53
C PRO A 74 9.44 21.75 16.29
N GLY A 75 8.97 22.78 15.60
CA GLY A 75 9.79 23.93 15.15
C GLY A 75 10.77 23.64 14.00
N GLY A 76 10.80 22.41 13.46
CA GLY A 76 11.59 22.05 12.29
C GLY A 76 10.99 22.59 11.00
N ARG A 77 11.84 22.80 9.98
CA ARG A 77 11.42 23.37 8.68
C ARG A 77 10.58 22.41 7.82
N GLY A 78 10.58 21.11 8.14
CA GLY A 78 9.93 20.02 7.41
C GLY A 78 8.42 20.17 7.33
N TRP A 79 7.77 20.46 8.46
CA TRP A 79 6.33 20.67 8.49
C TRP A 79 5.92 21.95 7.79
N ALA A 80 6.71 23.03 7.93
CA ALA A 80 6.47 24.28 7.22
C ALA A 80 6.61 24.11 5.68
N ALA A 81 7.65 23.42 5.22
CA ALA A 81 7.84 23.12 3.79
C ALA A 81 6.75 22.22 3.25
N LEU A 82 6.34 21.19 4.00
CA LEU A 82 5.23 20.32 3.60
C LEU A 82 3.92 21.12 3.53
N LYS A 83 3.66 22.02 4.48
CA LYS A 83 2.51 22.92 4.44
C LYS A 83 2.53 23.80 3.20
N GLN A 84 3.66 24.44 2.90
CA GLN A 84 3.79 25.28 1.71
C GLN A 84 3.58 24.47 0.43
N TYR A 85 4.18 23.28 0.34
CA TYR A 85 3.96 22.36 -0.78
C TYR A 85 2.47 22.03 -0.97
N VAL A 86 1.76 21.75 0.12
CA VAL A 86 0.32 21.50 0.08
C VAL A 86 -0.43 22.75 -0.41
N ILE A 87 -0.11 23.95 0.08
CA ILE A 87 -0.72 25.22 -0.37
C ILE A 87 -0.49 25.41 -1.88
N ASP A 88 0.73 25.22 -2.36
CA ASP A 88 1.10 25.44 -3.76
C ASP A 88 0.45 24.44 -4.73
N ASN A 89 0.12 23.23 -4.24
CA ASN A 89 -0.43 22.14 -5.04
C ASN A 89 -1.93 21.89 -4.78
N GLN A 90 -2.55 22.55 -3.81
CA GLN A 90 -4.00 22.52 -3.59
C GLN A 90 -4.67 23.64 -4.39
N ALA A 91 -5.23 23.29 -5.55
CA ALA A 91 -5.85 24.28 -6.43
C ALA A 91 -7.23 24.80 -5.95
N SER A 92 -7.85 24.25 -4.89
CA SER A 92 -9.13 24.83 -4.42
C SER A 92 -9.66 24.47 -3.01
N ASN A 93 -9.58 23.23 -2.50
CA ASN A 93 -10.56 22.84 -1.44
C ASN A 93 -10.01 22.06 -0.22
N GLY A 94 -8.74 22.20 0.17
CA GLY A 94 -8.24 21.41 1.31
C GLY A 94 -7.99 19.94 0.95
N ASP A 95 -7.81 19.66 -0.33
CA ASP A 95 -7.64 18.32 -0.91
C ASP A 95 -6.36 17.62 -0.47
N TRP A 96 -6.36 16.29 -0.37
CA TRP A 96 -5.12 15.59 -0.16
C TRP A 96 -4.13 15.82 -1.31
N VAL A 97 -2.87 16.07 -0.94
CA VAL A 97 -1.74 16.16 -1.87
C VAL A 97 -0.78 15.02 -1.56
N ALA A 98 -0.51 14.20 -2.56
CA ALA A 98 0.52 13.18 -2.46
C ALA A 98 1.89 13.84 -2.62
N VAL A 99 2.76 13.64 -1.65
CA VAL A 99 4.15 14.07 -1.81
C VAL A 99 4.78 13.14 -2.83
N GLU A 100 5.20 13.69 -3.96
CA GLU A 100 5.83 12.90 -5.00
C GLU A 100 7.33 12.75 -4.72
N PRO A 101 7.89 11.53 -4.77
CA PRO A 101 9.33 11.38 -4.72
C PRO A 101 9.91 11.87 -6.04
N GLU A 102 10.69 12.93 -5.99
CA GLU A 102 11.35 13.45 -7.17
C GLU A 102 12.39 12.44 -7.67
N GLN A 103 12.25 12.01 -8.92
CA GLN A 103 13.21 11.12 -9.60
C GLN A 103 14.29 11.91 -10.35
N LYS A 104 14.77 13.04 -9.81
CA LYS A 104 15.90 13.75 -10.44
C LYS A 104 17.13 12.84 -10.45
N VAL A 105 17.71 12.73 -11.64
CA VAL A 105 18.63 11.65 -12.05
C VAL A 105 20.02 11.76 -11.41
N GLN A 106 20.36 12.87 -10.74
CA GLN A 106 21.76 13.12 -10.42
C GLN A 106 22.22 12.71 -9.02
N ASP A 107 21.54 12.99 -7.90
CA ASP A 107 22.18 12.66 -6.61
C ASP A 107 21.29 12.16 -5.46
N HIS A 108 19.97 12.19 -5.56
CA HIS A 108 19.12 11.92 -4.39
C HIS A 108 18.17 10.72 -4.54
N LEU A 109 18.41 9.77 -3.64
CA LEU A 109 18.11 8.37 -3.77
C LEU A 109 16.63 8.07 -3.49
N GLY A 110 15.71 8.41 -4.40
CA GLY A 110 14.28 8.17 -4.17
C GLY A 110 13.77 8.86 -2.89
N SER A 111 14.46 9.95 -2.53
CA SER A 111 14.07 10.83 -1.44
C SER A 111 12.77 11.53 -1.82
N TYR A 112 11.95 11.85 -0.83
CA TYR A 112 11.06 12.99 -1.06
C TYR A 112 11.90 14.25 -1.04
N ILE A 113 11.67 15.08 -2.04
CA ILE A 113 12.07 16.47 -2.03
C ILE A 113 10.76 17.18 -1.73
N LEU A 114 10.68 17.84 -0.58
CA LEU A 114 9.63 18.83 -0.36
C LEU A 114 10.17 20.11 -1.00
N PRO A 115 9.79 20.42 -2.26
CA PRO A 115 10.37 21.58 -2.93
C PRO A 115 9.94 22.84 -2.15
N PRO A 116 10.83 23.80 -1.92
CA PRO A 116 10.42 25.18 -1.83
C PRO A 116 9.83 25.58 -3.20
N ALA A 117 8.98 26.59 -3.25
CA ALA A 117 8.27 27.04 -4.44
C ALA A 117 9.15 27.47 -5.64
N SER A 118 10.47 27.30 -5.60
CA SER A 118 11.42 27.67 -6.65
C SER A 118 11.88 26.50 -7.51
N SER A 119 12.06 26.74 -8.81
CA SER A 119 12.55 25.76 -9.79
C SER A 119 14.03 25.36 -9.62
N ASP A 120 14.81 26.12 -8.85
CA ASP A 120 16.20 25.80 -8.52
C ASP A 120 16.27 25.01 -7.20
N PRO A 121 17.11 23.94 -7.13
CA PRO A 121 17.34 23.22 -5.89
C PRO A 121 17.99 24.16 -4.89
N ASP A 122 17.20 24.60 -3.91
CA ASP A 122 17.67 25.49 -2.86
C ASP A 122 18.34 24.61 -1.77
N PRO A 123 19.44 25.04 -1.14
CA PRO A 123 19.94 24.37 0.08
C PRO A 123 18.91 24.22 1.20
N THR A 124 17.74 24.88 1.09
CA THR A 124 16.58 24.71 1.97
C THR A 124 15.64 23.55 1.58
N ASP A 125 15.86 22.87 0.46
CA ASP A 125 15.13 21.66 0.06
C ASP A 125 15.18 20.61 1.18
N ILE A 126 14.01 20.09 1.55
CA ILE A 126 13.93 19.11 2.63
C ILE A 126 13.89 17.72 2.03
N TYR A 127 14.98 16.99 2.26
CA TYR A 127 15.17 15.63 1.80
C TYR A 127 14.74 14.63 2.85
N LEU A 128 13.79 13.77 2.48
CA LEU A 128 13.43 12.57 3.24
C LEU A 128 13.92 11.33 2.48
N PRO A 129 15.14 10.82 2.75
CA PRO A 129 15.76 9.77 1.95
C PRO A 129 15.00 8.46 2.02
N LEU A 130 15.03 7.69 0.93
CA LEU A 130 14.34 6.40 0.86
C LEU A 130 14.72 5.48 2.03
N ALA A 131 15.98 5.48 2.45
CA ALA A 131 16.44 4.67 3.58
C ALA A 131 15.64 4.91 4.86
N GLN A 132 15.25 6.15 5.15
CA GLN A 132 14.42 6.50 6.31
C GLN A 132 12.95 6.08 6.13
N ARG A 133 12.53 5.82 4.90
CA ARG A 133 11.18 5.37 4.58
C ARG A 133 10.99 3.86 4.60
N LEU A 134 12.07 3.11 4.78
CA LEU A 134 12.04 1.65 4.79
C LEU A 134 11.87 1.14 6.23
N TYR A 135 11.07 0.08 6.37
CA TYR A 135 10.89 -0.61 7.64
C TYR A 135 11.01 -2.13 7.48
N PRO A 136 11.80 -2.83 8.32
CA PRO A 136 12.76 -2.26 9.28
C PRO A 136 13.79 -1.35 8.61
N LEU A 137 14.40 -0.46 9.39
CA LEU A 137 15.40 0.47 8.86
C LEU A 137 16.58 -0.32 8.25
N PRO A 138 17.15 0.15 7.12
CA PRO A 138 18.39 -0.38 6.57
C PRO A 138 19.47 -0.51 7.64
N LEU A 139 20.23 -1.61 7.59
CA LEU A 139 21.34 -1.90 8.53
C LEU A 139 20.91 -2.14 9.98
N SER A 140 19.61 -2.16 10.28
CA SER A 140 19.15 -2.64 11.58
C SER A 140 19.37 -4.15 11.73
N THR A 141 19.57 -4.61 12.96
CA THR A 141 19.65 -6.04 13.30
C THR A 141 18.30 -6.77 13.10
N SER A 142 17.22 -6.03 12.84
CA SER A 142 15.86 -6.55 12.68
C SER A 142 15.59 -7.18 11.31
N GLY A 143 16.56 -7.16 10.39
CA GLY A 143 16.51 -7.87 9.10
C GLY A 143 16.30 -6.96 7.89
N GLU A 144 15.97 -7.58 6.75
CA GLU A 144 15.73 -6.86 5.49
C GLU A 144 14.41 -6.05 5.54
N PRO A 145 14.37 -4.87 4.90
CA PRO A 145 13.16 -4.05 4.84
C PRO A 145 12.02 -4.82 4.18
N LYS A 146 10.81 -4.69 4.74
CA LYS A 146 9.58 -5.33 4.27
C LYS A 146 8.54 -4.33 3.79
N PHE A 147 8.59 -3.12 4.33
CA PHE A 147 7.67 -2.04 4.01
C PHE A 147 8.44 -0.80 3.57
N VAL A 148 7.80 -0.03 2.69
CA VAL A 148 8.10 1.38 2.48
C VAL A 148 6.88 2.17 2.96
N TRP A 149 7.11 3.33 3.57
CA TRP A 149 6.04 4.24 3.89
C TRP A 149 6.07 5.50 3.02
N ASP A 150 4.89 6.04 2.79
CA ASP A 150 4.63 7.22 1.98
C ASP A 150 3.74 8.19 2.74
N ILE A 151 3.81 9.47 2.39
CA ILE A 151 3.00 10.51 3.02
C ILE A 151 2.11 11.20 2.00
N VAL A 152 0.91 11.50 2.44
CA VAL A 152 0.05 12.51 1.85
C VAL A 152 -0.24 13.54 2.92
N ALA A 153 -0.50 14.77 2.52
CA ALA A 153 -0.84 15.83 3.45
C ALA A 153 -1.98 16.66 2.90
N ARG A 154 -2.73 17.26 3.82
CA ARG A 154 -3.70 18.30 3.52
C ARG A 154 -3.71 19.35 4.61
N LEU A 155 -4.29 20.49 4.31
CA LEU A 155 -4.55 21.53 5.29
C LEU A 155 -5.72 21.16 6.21
N SER A 156 -5.61 21.47 7.50
CA SER A 156 -6.71 21.34 8.44
C SER A 156 -7.64 22.54 8.30
N GLY A 157 -8.57 22.47 7.34
CA GLY A 157 -9.54 23.53 7.05
C GLY A 157 -9.46 24.02 5.61
N ASN A 158 -10.18 25.10 5.31
CA ASN A 158 -10.25 25.67 3.97
C ASN A 158 -9.20 26.79 3.80
N PRO A 159 -8.11 26.57 3.02
CA PRO A 159 -7.09 27.60 2.77
C PRO A 159 -7.63 28.85 2.06
N LEU A 160 -8.75 28.72 1.33
CA LEU A 160 -9.37 29.85 0.63
C LEU A 160 -10.18 30.74 1.57
N SER A 161 -10.39 30.33 2.83
CA SER A 161 -11.02 31.21 3.81
C SER A 161 -10.14 32.44 4.03
N PRO A 162 -10.64 33.67 3.89
CA PRO A 162 -9.85 34.88 4.16
C PRO A 162 -9.38 34.98 5.62
N ASN A 163 -10.00 34.20 6.51
CA ASN A 163 -9.62 34.08 7.91
C ASN A 163 -8.84 32.79 8.19
N TYR A 164 -8.28 32.11 7.18
CA TYR A 164 -7.51 30.89 7.38
C TYR A 164 -6.22 31.24 8.15
N PRO A 165 -6.02 30.69 9.36
CA PRO A 165 -4.84 30.99 10.15
C PRO A 165 -3.55 30.52 9.45
N ASP A 166 -2.53 31.37 9.38
CA ASP A 166 -1.18 31.02 8.90
C ASP A 166 -0.54 29.90 9.74
N ASP A 167 -1.04 29.71 10.95
CA ASP A 167 -0.67 28.70 11.96
C ASP A 167 -1.57 27.46 11.92
N SER A 168 -2.49 27.36 10.97
CA SER A 168 -3.34 26.18 10.83
C SER A 168 -2.52 24.90 10.68
N PRO A 169 -2.88 23.83 11.40
CA PRO A 169 -2.15 22.58 11.31
C PRO A 169 -2.32 21.90 9.96
N ILE A 170 -1.43 20.96 9.67
CA ILE A 170 -1.58 20.06 8.54
C ILE A 170 -2.00 18.68 9.04
N LEU A 171 -2.89 18.05 8.30
CA LEU A 171 -3.25 16.65 8.49
C LEU A 171 -2.34 15.82 7.59
N VAL A 172 -1.63 14.86 8.19
CA VAL A 172 -0.70 13.99 7.49
C VAL A 172 -1.22 12.56 7.60
N ALA A 173 -1.39 11.89 6.46
CA ALA A 173 -1.67 10.47 6.42
C ALA A 173 -0.45 9.70 5.90
N ILE A 174 -0.03 8.70 6.67
CA ILE A 174 1.10 7.83 6.37
C ILE A 174 0.55 6.49 5.87
N PHE A 175 0.96 6.11 4.67
CA PHE A 175 0.64 4.84 4.06
C PHE A 175 1.81 3.88 4.17
N LEU A 176 1.58 2.70 4.74
CA LEU A 176 2.56 1.62 4.74
C LEU A 176 2.26 0.63 3.63
N ARG A 177 3.31 0.29 2.88
CA ARG A 177 3.18 -0.49 1.67
C ARG A 177 4.22 -1.59 1.62
N PRO A 178 3.81 -2.85 1.42
CA PRO A 178 4.74 -3.96 1.32
C PRO A 178 5.58 -3.81 0.07
N ILE A 179 6.88 -4.03 0.23
CA ILE A 179 7.85 -4.00 -0.86
C ILE A 179 7.48 -5.10 -1.89
N ASP A 180 7.77 -4.83 -3.15
CA ASP A 180 7.53 -5.74 -4.25
C ASP A 180 8.31 -7.05 -4.06
N THR A 181 7.58 -8.16 -3.99
CA THR A 181 8.15 -9.47 -3.66
C THR A 181 8.99 -10.06 -4.79
N GLY A 182 8.85 -9.55 -6.01
CA GLY A 182 9.65 -9.94 -7.16
C GLY A 182 10.98 -9.21 -7.27
N ILE A 183 11.31 -8.30 -6.35
CA ILE A 183 12.66 -7.72 -6.26
C ILE A 183 13.62 -8.83 -5.86
N LYS A 184 14.42 -9.29 -6.82
CA LYS A 184 15.38 -10.37 -6.62
C LYS A 184 16.73 -9.82 -6.14
N ASN A 185 17.25 -10.43 -5.09
CA ASN A 185 18.55 -10.15 -4.45
C ASN A 185 19.78 -10.60 -5.28
N SER A 186 19.60 -10.96 -6.55
CA SER A 186 20.67 -11.50 -7.38
C SER A 186 20.88 -10.64 -8.63
N PHE A 187 22.04 -9.98 -8.70
CA PHE A 187 22.54 -9.40 -9.93
C PHE A 187 23.76 -10.20 -10.38
N ARG A 188 23.83 -10.49 -11.67
CA ARG A 188 25.00 -11.14 -12.26
C ARG A 188 25.97 -10.04 -12.66
N GLN A 189 27.01 -9.80 -11.85
CA GLN A 189 28.05 -8.81 -12.16
C GLN A 189 29.12 -9.51 -13.01
N GLY A 190 28.89 -9.54 -14.33
CA GLY A 190 29.78 -10.24 -15.27
C GLY A 190 29.46 -11.73 -15.46
N ALA A 191 30.21 -12.40 -16.33
CA ALA A 191 29.93 -13.78 -16.71
C ALA A 191 30.12 -14.78 -15.56
N ASN A 192 30.99 -14.47 -14.59
CA ASN A 192 31.59 -15.47 -13.72
C ASN A 192 31.28 -15.38 -12.22
N GLU A 193 30.66 -14.31 -11.69
CA GLU A 193 30.29 -14.26 -10.26
C GLU A 193 28.87 -13.70 -10.01
N PRO A 194 27.95 -14.51 -9.47
CA PRO A 194 26.68 -14.01 -8.97
C PRO A 194 26.86 -13.39 -7.58
N THR A 195 27.19 -12.10 -7.53
CA THR A 195 27.15 -11.35 -6.27
C THR A 195 25.70 -11.22 -5.80
N ARG A 196 25.37 -11.81 -4.66
CA ARG A 196 24.06 -11.63 -4.03
C ARG A 196 24.08 -10.30 -3.27
N TYR A 197 23.23 -9.37 -3.69
CA TYR A 197 23.02 -8.11 -3.01
C TYR A 197 21.88 -8.28 -2.02
N SER A 198 21.99 -7.67 -0.84
CA SER A 198 20.84 -7.60 0.06
C SER A 198 19.71 -6.81 -0.60
N LEU A 199 18.47 -7.03 -0.14
CA LEU A 199 17.35 -6.21 -0.58
C LEU A 199 17.63 -4.72 -0.31
N THR A 200 18.24 -4.43 0.85
CA THR A 200 18.68 -3.09 1.22
C THR A 200 19.58 -2.47 0.15
N SER A 201 20.70 -3.11 -0.22
CA SER A 201 21.60 -2.54 -1.24
C SER A 201 20.95 -2.46 -2.62
N THR A 202 19.98 -3.33 -2.92
CA THR A 202 19.17 -3.25 -4.16
C THR A 202 18.24 -2.03 -4.18
N LEU A 203 17.71 -1.62 -3.02
CA LEU A 203 16.76 -0.51 -2.89
C LEU A 203 17.43 0.84 -2.71
N ILE A 204 18.47 0.93 -1.89
CA ILE A 204 19.13 2.21 -1.56
C ILE A 204 20.44 2.41 -2.31
N GLY A 205 21.02 1.36 -2.91
CA GLY A 205 22.44 1.33 -3.22
C GLY A 205 23.26 1.20 -1.93
N ASP A 206 24.54 0.86 -2.02
CA ASP A 206 25.47 1.07 -0.93
C ASP A 206 26.53 2.10 -1.39
N PRO A 207 26.66 3.24 -0.69
CA PRO A 207 27.52 4.33 -1.13
C PRO A 207 29.02 4.01 -1.00
N ASN A 208 29.40 2.98 -0.23
CA ASN A 208 30.77 2.74 0.20
C ASN A 208 31.49 1.65 -0.59
N THR A 209 30.80 0.89 -1.43
CA THR A 209 31.41 -0.21 -2.19
C THR A 209 31.86 0.25 -3.59
N PRO A 210 33.17 0.29 -3.89
CA PRO A 210 33.66 0.59 -5.24
C PRO A 210 33.11 -0.45 -6.23
N GLY A 211 32.56 -0.01 -7.37
CA GLY A 211 31.92 -0.92 -8.33
C GLY A 211 30.51 -1.37 -7.92
N GLN A 212 29.89 -0.66 -6.98
CA GLN A 212 28.47 -0.77 -6.65
C GLN A 212 27.59 -0.80 -7.88
N PRO A 213 26.44 -1.50 -7.81
CA PRO A 213 25.44 -1.42 -8.83
C PRO A 213 25.22 0.03 -9.21
N SER A 214 25.68 0.40 -10.41
CA SER A 214 25.32 1.67 -11.03
C SER A 214 23.82 1.90 -10.84
N LEU A 215 23.36 3.16 -10.78
CA LEU A 215 21.93 3.55 -10.66
C LEU A 215 20.96 2.69 -11.50
N LYS A 216 21.48 2.05 -12.55
CA LYS A 216 20.91 0.99 -13.40
C LYS A 216 20.35 -0.26 -12.68
N PHE A 217 20.96 -0.74 -11.60
CA PHE A 217 20.50 -1.97 -10.91
C PHE A 217 19.60 -1.69 -9.71
N ARG A 218 19.50 -0.42 -9.30
CA ARG A 218 18.59 -0.02 -8.24
C ARG A 218 17.15 -0.37 -8.60
N ARG A 219 16.36 -0.71 -7.58
CA ARG A 219 14.93 -1.02 -7.72
C ARG A 219 14.10 -0.05 -6.92
N ASN A 220 12.91 0.25 -7.43
CA ASN A 220 11.88 0.92 -6.65
C ASN A 220 11.31 -0.10 -5.67
N PRO A 221 11.10 0.25 -4.38
CA PRO A 221 10.45 -0.67 -3.46
C PRO A 221 9.06 -1.09 -3.93
N ILE A 222 8.38 -0.19 -4.65
CA ILE A 222 7.10 -0.44 -5.31
C ILE A 222 7.13 0.26 -6.66
N SER A 223 6.88 -0.48 -7.73
CA SER A 223 6.82 0.08 -9.06
C SER A 223 5.51 -0.17 -9.77
N VAL A 224 5.14 0.80 -10.60
CA VAL A 224 4.07 0.70 -11.60
C VAL A 224 4.66 0.87 -13.00
N ASP A 225 4.00 0.31 -14.00
CA ASP A 225 4.32 0.57 -15.41
C ASP A 225 3.75 1.92 -15.89
N ARG A 226 3.85 2.20 -17.20
CA ARG A 226 3.33 3.43 -17.80
C ARG A 226 1.81 3.58 -17.73
N SER A 227 1.10 2.46 -17.54
CA SER A 227 -0.34 2.45 -17.41
C SER A 227 -0.78 2.69 -15.96
N GLY A 228 0.13 2.51 -15.00
CA GLY A 228 -0.15 2.56 -13.56
C GLY A 228 -0.35 1.18 -12.94
N ALA A 229 -0.20 0.10 -13.71
CA ALA A 229 -0.34 -1.26 -13.19
C ALA A 229 0.89 -1.67 -12.37
N PRO A 230 0.73 -2.33 -11.20
CA PRO A 230 1.86 -2.79 -10.39
C PRO A 230 2.74 -3.79 -11.15
N THR A 231 4.06 -3.60 -11.12
CA THR A 231 5.00 -4.53 -11.79
C THR A 231 5.47 -5.66 -10.88
N PHE A 232 5.34 -5.50 -9.56
CA PHE A 232 5.72 -6.46 -8.52
C PHE A 232 7.20 -6.87 -8.50
N ASP A 233 8.06 -6.19 -9.23
CA ASP A 233 9.47 -6.57 -9.41
C ASP A 233 10.45 -5.40 -9.17
N GLY A 234 9.93 -4.26 -8.73
CA GLY A 234 10.70 -3.04 -8.47
C GLY A 234 11.46 -2.49 -9.67
N GLN A 235 11.16 -2.93 -10.90
CA GLN A 235 12.00 -2.63 -12.06
C GLN A 235 12.03 -1.13 -12.39
N ARG A 236 13.17 -0.70 -12.95
CA ARG A 236 13.36 0.58 -13.64
C ARG A 236 13.50 0.36 -15.14
N ARG A 237 12.67 -0.53 -15.72
CA ARG A 237 12.57 -0.66 -17.17
C ARG A 237 12.11 0.68 -17.76
N ARG A 238 12.35 0.88 -19.07
CA ARG A 238 11.93 2.10 -19.76
C ARG A 238 10.41 2.27 -19.62
N GLY A 239 9.99 3.16 -18.73
CA GLY A 239 8.57 3.45 -18.47
C GLY A 239 8.00 2.94 -17.15
N SER A 240 8.73 2.16 -16.35
CA SER A 240 8.29 1.86 -14.99
C SER A 240 8.76 2.96 -14.04
N GLN A 241 7.88 3.37 -13.14
CA GLN A 241 8.12 4.43 -12.17
C GLN A 241 7.79 3.98 -10.76
N TYR A 242 8.16 4.79 -9.77
CA TYR A 242 7.76 4.53 -8.39
C TYR A 242 6.25 4.71 -8.28
N SER A 243 5.57 3.79 -7.61
CA SER A 243 4.13 3.93 -7.35
C SER A 243 3.92 4.99 -6.28
N THR A 244 3.23 6.09 -6.57
CA THR A 244 2.76 7.03 -5.53
C THR A 244 1.34 6.68 -5.09
N PRO A 245 0.88 7.13 -3.90
CA PRO A 245 -0.54 7.14 -3.59
C PRO A 245 -1.32 7.85 -4.71
N ILE A 246 -2.43 7.25 -5.15
CA ILE A 246 -3.25 7.80 -6.23
C ILE A 246 -4.41 8.56 -5.60
N ILE A 247 -4.63 9.77 -6.11
CA ILE A 247 -5.67 10.70 -5.67
C ILE A 247 -6.69 10.82 -6.80
N VAL A 248 -7.96 10.52 -6.51
CA VAL A 248 -9.03 10.41 -7.51
C VAL A 248 -10.23 11.20 -7.05
N ASN A 249 -10.83 11.93 -7.99
CA ASN A 249 -12.15 12.47 -7.78
C ASN A 249 -13.18 11.44 -8.16
N ILE A 250 -14.19 11.37 -7.34
CA ILE A 250 -15.35 10.54 -7.49
C ILE A 250 -16.55 11.47 -7.56
N THR A 251 -17.55 11.04 -8.30
CA THR A 251 -18.83 11.73 -8.31
C THR A 251 -19.80 10.84 -7.60
N GLY A 252 -20.56 11.44 -6.69
CA GLY A 252 -21.68 10.75 -6.06
C GLY A 252 -22.64 10.18 -7.12
N PRO A 253 -23.46 9.18 -6.77
CA PRO A 253 -24.57 8.82 -7.62
C PRO A 253 -25.39 10.09 -7.84
N GLY A 254 -25.51 10.54 -9.09
CA GLY A 254 -26.26 11.75 -9.42
C GLY A 254 -27.67 11.70 -8.81
N THR A 255 -28.28 12.87 -8.63
CA THR A 255 -29.52 13.20 -7.89
C THR A 255 -30.79 12.36 -8.18
N GLY A 256 -30.72 11.28 -8.94
CA GLY A 256 -31.79 10.30 -9.08
C GLY A 256 -31.87 9.35 -7.86
N ASN A 257 -33.01 8.68 -7.71
CA ASN A 257 -33.33 7.67 -6.68
C ASN A 257 -32.42 6.39 -6.72
N GLY A 258 -31.16 6.51 -7.12
CA GLY A 258 -30.19 5.43 -7.08
C GLY A 258 -29.79 5.09 -5.63
N PRO A 259 -29.32 3.86 -5.37
CA PRO A 259 -28.83 3.49 -4.05
C PRO A 259 -27.64 4.38 -3.67
N GLN A 260 -27.72 5.02 -2.49
CA GLN A 260 -26.74 5.98 -1.97
C GLN A 260 -25.33 5.41 -1.73
N ASN A 261 -25.16 4.08 -1.82
CA ASN A 261 -23.87 3.40 -1.69
C ASN A 261 -23.17 3.18 -3.04
N LEU A 262 -23.39 4.05 -4.02
CA LEU A 262 -23.01 3.84 -5.42
C LEU A 262 -22.11 4.95 -5.92
N MET A 263 -20.82 4.71 -5.96
CA MET A 263 -19.87 5.72 -6.43
C MET A 263 -19.45 5.48 -7.86
N VAL A 264 -19.44 6.55 -8.66
CA VAL A 264 -18.97 6.55 -10.03
C VAL A 264 -17.64 7.29 -10.11
N ILE A 265 -16.66 6.69 -10.77
CA ILE A 265 -15.37 7.33 -11.01
C ILE A 265 -15.54 8.21 -12.26
N ASP A 266 -15.85 9.49 -12.05
CA ASP A 266 -16.15 10.42 -13.14
C ASP A 266 -14.88 11.04 -13.71
N ASP A 267 -13.97 11.54 -12.86
CA ASP A 267 -12.74 12.19 -13.32
C ASP A 267 -11.52 11.92 -12.44
N MET A 268 -10.35 11.78 -13.07
CA MET A 268 -9.10 11.51 -12.37
C MET A 268 -8.31 12.81 -12.15
N VAL A 269 -8.05 13.16 -10.89
CA VAL A 269 -7.23 14.34 -10.56
C VAL A 269 -5.73 14.06 -10.72
N SER A 270 -5.29 12.84 -10.39
CA SER A 270 -3.87 12.52 -10.52
C SER A 270 -3.49 12.27 -11.99
N ALA A 271 -2.82 13.25 -12.59
CA ALA A 271 -2.42 13.31 -14.01
C ALA A 271 -1.55 12.14 -14.53
N LYS A 272 -1.18 11.17 -13.69
CA LYS A 272 -0.20 10.11 -14.01
C LYS A 272 -0.78 8.71 -14.17
N THR A 273 -2.06 8.50 -13.87
CA THR A 273 -2.69 7.18 -14.03
C THR A 273 -3.80 7.26 -15.07
N ASN A 274 -3.84 6.27 -15.97
CA ASN A 274 -4.92 6.15 -16.95
C ASN A 274 -6.25 5.87 -16.22
N LYS A 275 -7.34 6.57 -16.58
CA LYS A 275 -8.70 6.38 -16.03
C LYS A 275 -9.14 4.92 -15.99
N ASP A 276 -8.85 4.16 -17.04
CA ASP A 276 -9.20 2.74 -17.11
C ASP A 276 -8.43 1.93 -16.07
N VAL A 277 -7.16 2.25 -15.87
CA VAL A 277 -6.30 1.55 -14.89
C VAL A 277 -6.70 1.93 -13.47
N ALA A 278 -6.95 3.20 -13.18
CA ALA A 278 -7.45 3.59 -11.86
C ALA A 278 -8.81 2.96 -11.57
N THR A 279 -9.70 2.90 -12.55
CA THR A 279 -10.99 2.21 -12.41
C THR A 279 -10.81 0.73 -12.12
N LEU A 280 -9.85 0.07 -12.78
CA LEU A 280 -9.51 -1.33 -12.49
C LEU A 280 -8.93 -1.51 -11.09
N LEU A 281 -8.08 -0.60 -10.63
CA LEU A 281 -7.42 -0.68 -9.31
C LEU A 281 -8.36 -0.31 -8.15
N LEU A 282 -9.23 0.67 -8.35
CA LEU A 282 -10.23 1.11 -7.37
C LEU A 282 -11.31 0.06 -7.17
N ALA A 283 -11.74 -0.56 -8.28
CA ALA A 283 -12.79 -1.57 -8.28
C ALA A 283 -12.29 -2.96 -7.88
N VAL A 284 -11.43 -3.06 -6.87
CA VAL A 284 -10.98 -4.32 -6.29
C VAL A 284 -11.66 -4.52 -4.94
N ARG A 285 -12.36 -5.64 -4.76
CA ARG A 285 -12.95 -5.98 -3.45
C ARG A 285 -11.85 -6.08 -2.39
N GLY A 286 -12.05 -5.41 -1.26
CA GLY A 286 -11.07 -5.28 -0.18
C GLY A 286 -10.07 -4.13 -0.39
N GLN A 287 -10.18 -3.38 -1.49
CA GLN A 287 -9.44 -2.14 -1.66
C GLN A 287 -9.89 -1.14 -0.60
N ARG A 288 -8.93 -0.45 0.00
CA ARG A 288 -9.20 0.58 1.00
C ARG A 288 -8.88 1.94 0.44
N PHE A 289 -9.59 2.92 0.98
CA PHE A 289 -9.42 4.29 0.59
C PHE A 289 -9.70 5.25 1.73
N LEU A 290 -9.13 6.45 1.59
CA LEU A 290 -9.24 7.54 2.53
C LEU A 290 -9.97 8.70 1.85
N ASP A 291 -11.08 9.17 2.41
CA ASP A 291 -11.76 10.37 1.92
C ASP A 291 -11.04 11.65 2.36
N SER A 292 -11.54 12.81 1.90
CA SER A 292 -10.96 14.09 2.28
C SER A 292 -10.97 14.31 3.80
N ARG A 293 -12.00 13.85 4.52
CA ARG A 293 -12.13 14.00 5.98
C ARG A 293 -11.23 13.06 6.80
N GLY A 294 -10.65 12.06 6.17
CA GLY A 294 -9.82 11.06 6.82
C GLY A 294 -10.59 9.82 7.29
N TYR A 295 -11.84 9.66 6.87
CA TYR A 295 -12.55 8.40 7.04
C TYR A 295 -12.03 7.37 6.06
N MET A 296 -11.87 6.15 6.56
CA MET A 296 -11.38 5.05 5.78
C MET A 296 -12.50 4.07 5.50
N TYR A 297 -12.57 3.67 4.24
CA TYR A 297 -13.60 2.79 3.73
C TYR A 297 -12.97 1.62 3.01
N THR A 298 -13.70 0.52 2.92
CA THR A 298 -13.31 -0.70 2.21
C THR A 298 -14.32 -1.04 1.14
N VAL A 299 -13.86 -1.30 -0.09
CA VAL A 299 -14.72 -1.78 -1.18
C VAL A 299 -15.23 -3.18 -0.86
N THR A 300 -16.54 -3.33 -0.62
CA THR A 300 -17.15 -4.62 -0.30
C THR A 300 -17.70 -5.33 -1.53
N LYS A 301 -18.20 -4.55 -2.50
CA LYS A 301 -18.81 -5.05 -3.72
C LYS A 301 -18.49 -4.10 -4.86
N VAL A 302 -18.34 -4.66 -6.05
CA VAL A 302 -18.22 -3.93 -7.31
C VAL A 302 -19.29 -4.47 -8.24
N ASN A 303 -20.13 -3.59 -8.80
CA ASN A 303 -21.06 -3.97 -9.86
C ASN A 303 -20.65 -3.25 -11.15
N ASP A 304 -20.46 -4.03 -12.21
CA ASP A 304 -20.25 -3.51 -13.55
C ASP A 304 -21.60 -3.08 -14.14
N ILE A 305 -21.72 -1.81 -14.54
CA ILE A 305 -22.84 -1.31 -15.32
C ILE A 305 -22.42 -1.30 -16.80
N ALA A 306 -22.92 -2.30 -17.54
CA ALA A 306 -22.94 -2.42 -19.00
C ALA A 306 -21.91 -1.55 -19.77
N GLY A 307 -20.62 -1.77 -19.51
CA GLY A 307 -19.53 -1.27 -20.34
C GLY A 307 -19.06 0.17 -20.12
N ARG A 308 -19.53 0.91 -19.09
CA ARG A 308 -19.06 2.30 -18.87
C ARG A 308 -18.83 2.74 -17.43
N ALA A 309 -19.57 2.23 -16.46
CA ALA A 309 -19.42 2.66 -15.07
C ALA A 309 -19.29 1.45 -14.14
N ARG A 310 -18.30 1.51 -13.25
CA ARG A 310 -18.22 0.59 -12.11
C ARG A 310 -18.79 1.28 -10.91
N THR A 311 -19.62 0.54 -10.20
CA THR A 311 -20.23 1.00 -8.95
C THR A 311 -19.62 0.24 -7.81
N MET A 312 -19.25 0.95 -6.76
CA MET A 312 -18.57 0.37 -5.61
C MET A 312 -19.43 0.57 -4.37
N ASN A 313 -19.65 -0.50 -3.63
CA ASN A 313 -20.23 -0.43 -2.29
C ASN A 313 -19.09 -0.41 -1.27
N PHE A 314 -19.31 0.29 -0.16
CA PHE A 314 -18.28 0.54 0.85
C PHE A 314 -18.69 0.07 2.24
N ASP A 315 -17.68 -0.16 3.08
CA ASP A 315 -17.80 -0.44 4.52
C ASP A 315 -16.77 0.41 5.30
N PRO A 316 -17.19 1.27 6.24
CA PRO A 316 -18.59 1.56 6.57
C PRO A 316 -19.37 2.15 5.37
N PRO A 317 -20.70 2.08 5.37
CA PRO A 317 -21.48 2.83 4.39
C PRO A 317 -21.19 4.33 4.58
N ILE A 318 -21.28 5.09 3.49
CA ILE A 318 -21.12 6.55 3.55
C ILE A 318 -22.36 7.13 4.24
N VAL A 319 -22.18 7.97 5.25
CA VAL A 319 -23.26 8.43 6.13
C VAL A 319 -23.97 9.64 5.51
N GLU A 320 -25.31 9.70 5.59
CA GLU A 320 -26.13 10.77 5.01
C GLU A 320 -25.88 12.18 5.60
N GLU A 321 -25.23 12.29 6.76
CA GLU A 321 -24.82 13.58 7.33
C GLU A 321 -23.89 14.38 6.37
N ASP A 322 -23.36 13.69 5.36
CA ASP A 322 -22.50 14.20 4.30
C ASP A 322 -23.27 14.65 3.05
N THR A 323 -24.60 14.60 3.11
CA THR A 323 -25.50 15.08 2.07
C THR A 323 -26.19 16.34 2.56
N ASN A 324 -26.49 17.28 1.66
CA ASN A 324 -27.09 18.58 2.03
C ASN A 324 -28.56 18.49 2.49
N GLY A 325 -28.98 17.35 3.07
CA GLY A 325 -30.36 17.02 3.42
C GLY A 325 -31.25 16.68 2.23
N ASP A 326 -30.75 16.84 1.01
CA ASP A 326 -31.41 16.50 -0.26
C ASP A 326 -30.98 15.14 -0.81
N GLY A 327 -30.12 14.42 -0.07
CA GLY A 327 -29.52 13.16 -0.52
C GLY A 327 -28.49 13.33 -1.63
N VAL A 328 -28.13 14.57 -1.98
CA VAL A 328 -27.09 14.87 -2.95
C VAL A 328 -25.75 14.97 -2.21
N PHE A 329 -24.80 14.18 -2.67
CA PHE A 329 -23.44 14.24 -2.17
C PHE A 329 -22.85 15.61 -2.46
N ASN A 330 -22.34 16.26 -1.42
CA ASN A 330 -21.51 17.42 -1.62
C ASN A 330 -20.14 16.89 -2.10
N ASP A 331 -19.91 16.93 -3.42
CA ASP A 331 -18.73 16.34 -4.04
C ASP A 331 -17.42 16.84 -3.39
N SER A 332 -17.40 18.03 -2.78
CA SER A 332 -16.23 18.58 -2.06
C SER A 332 -15.84 17.80 -0.80
N ASP A 333 -16.79 17.13 -0.14
CA ASP A 333 -16.57 16.55 1.20
C ASP A 333 -16.05 15.12 1.14
N PHE A 334 -16.10 14.53 -0.05
CA PHE A 334 -15.59 13.19 -0.32
C PHE A 334 -14.38 13.22 -1.26
N ASN A 335 -14.28 14.26 -2.08
CA ASN A 335 -13.16 14.44 -2.97
C ASN A 335 -11.97 15.13 -2.30
N PRO A 336 -10.75 14.66 -2.57
CA PRO A 336 -10.42 13.47 -3.33
C PRO A 336 -10.32 12.22 -2.45
N ILE A 337 -10.45 11.06 -3.09
CA ILE A 337 -10.13 9.77 -2.47
C ILE A 337 -8.67 9.40 -2.73
N ILE A 338 -7.98 8.95 -1.67
CA ILE A 338 -6.64 8.36 -1.79
C ILE A 338 -6.72 6.84 -1.72
N PHE A 339 -6.04 6.17 -2.65
CA PHE A 339 -5.87 4.72 -2.56
C PHE A 339 -4.46 4.27 -2.96
N LEU A 340 -4.15 3.04 -2.57
CA LEU A 340 -2.90 2.37 -2.89
C LEU A 340 -3.12 1.34 -4.00
N PRO A 341 -2.30 1.30 -5.06
CA PRO A 341 -2.39 0.29 -6.13
C PRO A 341 -2.26 -1.17 -5.70
N ARG A 342 -1.95 -1.41 -4.42
CA ARG A 342 -1.87 -2.73 -3.79
C ARG A 342 -2.65 -2.65 -2.48
N SER A 343 -3.70 -3.47 -2.35
CA SER A 343 -4.44 -3.59 -1.08
C SER A 343 -3.46 -3.99 0.02
N THR A 344 -3.33 -3.12 1.02
CA THR A 344 -2.61 -3.40 2.24
C THR A 344 -3.63 -3.58 3.35
N PRO A 345 -3.49 -4.59 4.22
CA PRO A 345 -4.39 -4.75 5.35
C PRO A 345 -4.14 -3.71 6.45
N ILE A 346 -3.15 -2.84 6.27
CA ILE A 346 -2.69 -1.85 7.23
C ILE A 346 -3.49 -0.57 7.01
N LYS A 347 -4.10 -0.03 8.07
CA LYS A 347 -4.81 1.25 8.01
C LYS A 347 -3.78 2.39 7.90
N PRO A 348 -4.03 3.44 7.11
CA PRO A 348 -3.18 4.62 7.13
C PRO A 348 -3.11 5.20 8.55
N TYR A 349 -1.94 5.73 8.94
CA TYR A 349 -1.80 6.50 10.18
C TYR A 349 -2.08 7.96 9.90
N ILE A 350 -3.07 8.54 10.56
CA ILE A 350 -3.40 9.96 10.39
C ILE A 350 -3.06 10.68 11.68
N PHE A 351 -2.35 11.79 11.56
CA PHE A 351 -2.06 12.67 12.69
C PHE A 351 -2.03 14.13 12.22
N THR A 352 -2.18 15.01 13.19
CA THR A 352 -2.11 16.46 13.01
C THR A 352 -0.69 16.90 13.33
N ALA A 353 -0.07 17.64 12.42
CA ALA A 353 1.25 18.24 12.64
C ALA A 353 1.11 19.76 12.69
N ASP A 354 1.66 20.35 13.75
CA ASP A 354 1.70 21.80 13.92
C ASP A 354 2.99 22.36 13.29
N PRO A 355 2.89 23.28 12.33
CA PRO A 355 4.06 23.84 11.67
C PRO A 355 4.83 24.86 12.52
N ILE A 356 4.26 25.38 13.62
CA ILE A 356 4.74 26.62 14.27
C ILE A 356 5.12 26.48 15.75
N THR A 357 4.97 25.34 16.40
CA THR A 357 5.36 25.18 17.82
C THR A 357 6.82 24.70 17.97
N PRO A 358 7.79 25.57 18.32
CA PRO A 358 9.10 25.15 18.83
C PRO A 358 9.01 24.57 20.25
#